data_AF-A0AAV2P0C9-F1
#
_entry.id   AF-A0AAV2P0C9-F1
#
_cell.length_a   1.000
_cell.length_b   1.000
_cell.length_c   1.000
_cell.angle_alpha   90.00
_cell.angle_beta   90.00
_cell.angle_gamma   90.00
#
_symmetry.space_group_name_H-M   'P 1'
#
loop_
_entity.id
_entity.type
_entity.pdbx_description
1 polymer ?
#
loop_
_entity_poly.entity_id
_entity_poly.type
_entity_poly.pdbx_seq_one_letter_code
_entity_poly.pdbx_strand_id
1 'polypeptide(L)'
;MLRSNNDIIGLTRFLLIRFFSDPQLTKMPGYHKIYPSQKIVPKLNQFILKKFLYLIYFLDYAKQHKLIGHDPCLFHKRAEHKESREILLSFSHELLSGIGDVVTELRKQGYILTHRQTYIEEYDYAVTDIRCDLRDGLRLCRVMELITGVRKLIQHCRVPAKYMQKEHNVNLALNLARFTLCSFCVYLHQAGYTLKGDIDAKSIVDGHCEKTLSLLWQIIHKYQAPRDRAARVIQRWWRGKMWYLCVKNFLRARRNLAAVIIQRVWRRKPMPSWECSEERKCFLHLRAATICLQIWWRNVRETRKKKLRKPMVIRLQRKDGESCC
;
A
#
# COMPACT_ATOMS: atom_id res chain seq x y z
N MET A 1 2.23 14.45 5.72
CA MET A 1 1.23 15.43 6.17
C MET A 1 1.51 15.72 7.62
N LEU A 2 2.00 16.93 7.91
CA LEU A 2 2.18 17.41 9.28
C LEU A 2 0.78 17.39 9.93
N ARG A 3 0.59 16.55 10.95
CA ARG A 3 -0.75 16.24 11.47
C ARG A 3 -1.15 17.22 12.58
N SER A 4 -0.23 18.05 13.05
CA SER A 4 -0.45 18.99 14.14
C SER A 4 0.26 20.33 13.88
N ASN A 5 -0.36 21.43 14.33
CA ASN A 5 0.30 22.74 14.40
C ASN A 5 1.63 22.68 15.18
N ASN A 6 1.76 21.72 16.10
CA ASN A 6 2.98 21.47 16.85
C ASN A 6 4.15 21.03 15.97
N ASP A 7 3.90 20.28 14.89
CA ASP A 7 4.95 19.83 13.98
C ASP A 7 5.51 21.01 13.18
N ILE A 8 4.63 21.94 12.77
CA ILE A 8 5.00 23.18 12.06
C ILE A 8 5.83 24.06 12.98
N ILE A 9 5.38 24.27 14.22
CA ILE A 9 6.11 25.05 15.24
C ILE A 9 7.47 24.41 15.53
N GLY A 10 7.51 23.08 15.69
CA GLY A 10 8.74 22.33 15.92
C GLY A 10 9.75 22.46 14.78
N LEU A 11 9.29 22.29 13.54
CA LEU A 11 10.12 22.46 12.34
C LEU A 11 10.62 23.90 12.20
N THR A 12 9.75 24.89 12.41
CA THR A 12 10.10 26.32 12.33
C THR A 12 11.16 26.66 13.38
N ARG A 13 10.98 26.17 14.61
CA ARG A 13 11.94 26.34 15.69
C ARG A 13 13.28 25.66 15.38
N PHE A 14 13.25 24.45 14.81
CA PHE A 14 14.46 23.75 14.38
C PHE A 14 15.19 24.55 13.28
N LEU A 15 14.47 25.03 12.27
CA LEU A 15 15.05 25.78 11.17
C LEU A 15 15.73 27.07 11.67
N LEU A 16 15.05 27.84 12.51
CA LEU A 16 15.59 29.09 13.04
C LEU A 16 16.77 28.87 13.99
N ILE A 17 16.70 27.88 14.88
CA ILE A 17 17.69 27.71 15.97
C ILE A 17 18.87 26.81 15.58
N ARG A 18 18.67 25.85 14.68
CA ARG A 18 19.65 24.78 14.40
C ARG A 18 20.06 24.65 12.95
N PHE A 19 19.22 25.11 12.01
CA PHE A 19 19.54 25.06 10.58
C PHE A 19 20.22 26.35 10.12
N PHE A 20 19.54 27.49 10.27
CA PHE A 20 20.07 28.80 9.89
C PHE A 20 20.93 29.46 10.98
N SER A 21 20.85 28.96 12.21
CA SER A 21 21.67 29.43 13.33
C SER A 21 22.40 28.27 13.99
N ASP A 22 23.55 28.56 14.59
CA ASP A 22 24.25 27.65 15.49
C ASP A 22 24.41 28.32 16.87
N PRO A 23 23.82 27.76 17.93
CA PRO A 23 23.98 28.28 19.29
C PRO A 23 25.42 28.40 19.76
N GLN A 24 26.35 27.62 19.20
CA GLN A 24 27.78 27.75 19.53
C GLN A 24 28.43 28.93 18.83
N LEU A 25 28.11 29.18 17.57
CA LEU A 25 28.62 30.34 16.83
C LEU A 25 28.05 31.66 17.37
N THR A 26 26.80 31.66 17.82
CA THR A 26 26.17 32.87 18.41
C THR A 26 26.76 33.26 19.76
N LYS A 27 27.42 32.33 20.46
CA LYS A 27 28.07 32.56 21.76
C LYS A 27 29.55 32.92 21.65
N MET A 28 30.11 32.91 20.44
CA MET A 28 31.51 33.26 20.24
C MET A 28 31.75 34.76 20.47
N PRO A 29 32.90 35.14 21.06
CA PRO A 29 33.26 36.53 21.25
C PRO A 29 33.38 37.25 19.89
N GLY A 30 32.73 38.40 19.75
CA GLY A 30 32.70 39.20 18.52
C GLY A 30 31.53 38.90 17.57
N TYR A 31 30.56 38.07 17.99
CA TYR A 31 29.31 37.85 17.26
C TYR A 31 28.34 39.01 17.56
N HIS A 32 28.05 39.81 16.53
CA HIS A 32 26.98 40.80 16.56
C HIS A 32 26.06 40.58 15.38
N LYS A 33 24.74 40.64 15.62
CA LYS A 33 23.72 40.30 14.63
C LYS A 33 23.70 41.24 13.42
N ILE A 34 24.09 42.50 13.64
CA ILE A 34 24.04 43.57 12.62
C ILE A 34 25.40 43.75 11.96
N TYR A 35 26.49 43.67 12.73
CA TYR A 35 27.86 43.88 12.24
C TYR A 35 28.78 42.76 12.76
N PRO A 36 28.77 41.57 12.12
CA PRO A 36 29.62 40.47 12.55
C PRO A 36 31.10 40.82 12.35
N SER A 37 31.93 40.47 13.32
CA SER A 37 33.37 40.66 13.19
C SER A 37 33.95 39.86 12.03
N GLN A 38 34.98 40.40 11.38
CA GLN A 38 35.62 39.81 10.20
C GLN A 38 36.21 38.41 10.45
N LYS A 39 36.49 38.07 11.72
CA LYS A 39 36.96 36.75 12.15
C LYS A 39 35.85 35.69 12.19
N ILE A 40 34.58 36.10 12.31
CA ILE A 40 33.42 35.20 12.44
C ILE A 40 32.75 34.92 11.10
N VAL A 41 32.76 35.89 10.18
CA VAL A 41 32.16 35.74 8.84
C VAL A 41 32.59 34.46 8.13
N PRO A 42 33.88 34.06 8.09
CA PRO A 42 34.29 32.81 7.44
C PRO A 42 33.67 31.56 8.09
N LYS A 43 33.53 31.54 9.42
CA LYS A 43 32.91 30.42 10.15
C LYS A 43 31.42 30.33 9.88
N LEU A 44 30.73 31.47 9.76
CA LEU A 44 29.32 31.52 9.36
C LEU A 44 29.13 31.00 7.93
N ASN A 45 29.99 31.42 6.99
CA ASN A 45 29.94 30.96 5.60
C ASN A 45 30.17 29.44 5.51
N GLN A 46 31.17 28.90 6.22
CA GLN A 46 31.41 27.46 6.29
C GLN A 46 30.20 26.71 6.87
N PHE A 47 29.58 27.26 7.93
CA PHE A 47 28.39 26.68 8.54
C PHE A 47 27.22 26.62 7.55
N ILE A 48 26.90 27.75 6.90
CA ILE A 48 25.80 27.84 5.95
C ILE A 48 26.04 26.91 4.76
N LEU A 49 27.25 26.92 4.19
CA LEU A 49 27.64 26.03 3.10
C LEU A 49 27.43 24.56 3.49
N LYS A 50 27.92 24.16 4.66
CA LYS A 50 27.74 22.78 5.17
C LYS A 50 26.27 22.41 5.32
N LYS A 51 25.45 23.31 5.87
CA LYS A 51 24.00 23.09 6.06
C LYS A 51 23.27 22.98 4.73
N PHE A 52 23.61 23.81 3.76
CA PHE A 52 23.07 23.77 2.41
C PHE A 52 23.38 22.43 1.72
N LEU A 53 24.65 22.01 1.73
CA LEU A 53 25.06 20.73 1.15
C LEU A 53 24.35 19.54 1.81
N TYR A 54 24.22 19.56 3.14
CA TYR A 54 23.47 18.54 3.86
C TYR A 54 21.98 18.53 3.54
N LEU A 55 21.38 19.70 3.32
CA LEU A 55 19.97 19.79 2.94
C LEU A 55 19.74 19.13 1.58
N ILE A 56 20.53 19.49 0.56
CA ILE A 56 20.39 18.90 -0.78
C ILE A 56 20.61 17.39 -0.72
N TYR A 57 21.66 16.95 -0.02
CA TYR A 57 21.95 15.53 0.13
C TYR A 57 20.82 14.76 0.81
N PHE A 58 20.31 15.31 1.92
CA PHE A 58 19.22 14.71 2.65
C PHE A 58 17.96 14.58 1.80
N LEU A 59 17.62 15.63 1.03
CA LEU A 59 16.45 15.63 0.16
C LEU A 59 16.59 14.64 -1.01
N ASP A 60 17.78 14.59 -1.64
CA ASP A 60 18.10 13.64 -2.70
C ASP A 60 17.98 12.19 -2.19
N TYR A 61 18.61 11.92 -1.05
CA TYR A 61 18.58 10.63 -0.37
C TYR A 61 17.15 10.23 0.03
N ALA A 62 16.39 11.17 0.61
CA ALA A 62 15.02 10.93 1.06
C ALA A 62 14.10 10.55 -0.10
N LYS A 63 14.29 11.19 -1.26
CA LYS A 63 13.52 10.92 -2.47
C LYS A 63 13.93 9.59 -3.11
N GLN A 64 15.22 9.28 -3.18
CA GLN A 64 15.72 8.00 -3.70
C GLN A 64 15.22 6.80 -2.90
N HIS A 65 15.16 6.94 -1.56
CA HIS A 65 14.71 5.87 -0.65
C HIS A 65 13.20 5.88 -0.38
N LYS A 66 12.45 6.78 -1.03
CA LYS A 66 10.99 6.92 -0.85
C LYS A 66 10.56 6.96 0.62
N LEU A 67 11.27 7.76 1.42
CA LEU A 67 11.00 7.88 2.86
C LEU A 67 9.54 8.29 3.14
N ILE A 68 8.92 8.96 2.19
CA ILE A 68 7.50 9.30 2.19
C ILE A 68 6.76 8.32 1.31
N GLY A 69 5.84 7.54 1.88
CA GLY A 69 5.16 6.45 1.17
C GLY A 69 4.30 6.86 -0.05
N HIS A 70 3.81 8.10 -0.12
CA HIS A 70 3.11 8.63 -1.30
C HIS A 70 4.03 9.28 -2.34
N ASP A 71 5.33 9.34 -2.06
CA ASP A 71 6.38 9.74 -3.00
C ASP A 71 6.13 11.10 -3.70
N PRO A 72 5.94 12.20 -2.95
CA PRO A 72 5.64 13.51 -3.53
C PRO A 72 6.80 14.04 -4.37
N CYS A 73 6.52 14.90 -5.35
CA CYS A 73 7.55 15.65 -6.09
C CYS A 73 8.45 16.41 -5.10
N LEU A 74 9.76 16.35 -5.31
CA LEU A 74 10.71 17.09 -4.48
C LEU A 74 10.71 18.58 -4.85
N PHE A 75 10.69 18.86 -6.16
CA PHE A 75 10.65 20.21 -6.69
C PHE A 75 9.22 20.61 -7.04
N HIS A 76 8.92 21.90 -6.87
CA HIS A 76 7.64 22.44 -7.29
C HIS A 76 7.51 22.40 -8.82
N LYS A 77 6.30 22.25 -9.37
CA LYS A 77 6.07 22.16 -10.83
C LYS A 77 6.56 23.38 -11.62
N ARG A 78 6.56 24.55 -10.98
CA ARG A 78 7.04 25.82 -11.54
C ARG A 78 8.49 26.18 -11.18
N ALA A 79 9.21 25.31 -10.47
CA ALA A 79 10.60 25.55 -10.13
C ALA A 79 11.46 25.61 -11.41
N GLU A 80 12.47 26.47 -11.42
CA GLU A 80 13.42 26.59 -12.54
C GLU A 80 14.33 25.36 -12.64
N HIS A 81 14.88 24.94 -11.49
CA HIS A 81 15.73 23.76 -11.39
C HIS A 81 14.91 22.53 -11.00
N LYS A 82 15.15 21.40 -11.67
CA LYS A 82 14.44 20.12 -11.48
C LYS A 82 15.35 18.97 -11.06
N GLU A 83 16.64 19.26 -10.93
CA GLU A 83 17.65 18.31 -10.52
C GLU A 83 18.40 18.84 -9.32
N SER A 84 18.68 17.97 -8.34
CA SER A 84 19.52 18.35 -7.18
C SER A 84 20.89 18.86 -7.62
N ARG A 85 21.43 18.29 -8.72
CA ARG A 85 22.69 18.71 -9.35
C ARG A 85 22.64 20.14 -9.87
N GLU A 86 21.55 20.53 -10.53
CA GLU A 86 21.38 21.89 -11.07
C GLU A 86 21.37 22.94 -9.96
N ILE A 87 20.69 22.66 -8.84
CA ILE A 87 20.66 23.55 -7.68
C ILE A 87 22.06 23.77 -7.10
N LEU A 88 22.84 22.70 -6.98
CA LEU A 88 24.22 22.79 -6.51
C LEU A 88 25.10 23.63 -7.45
N LEU A 89 24.94 23.44 -8.77
CA LEU A 89 25.68 24.21 -9.76
C LEU A 89 25.28 25.69 -9.76
N SER A 90 23.98 25.99 -9.72
CA SER A 90 23.45 27.36 -9.62
C SER A 90 24.00 28.07 -8.38
N PHE A 91 23.92 27.42 -7.22
CA PHE A 91 24.51 27.92 -5.98
C PHE A 91 26.02 28.16 -6.09
N SER A 92 26.76 27.24 -6.72
CA SER A 92 28.21 27.38 -6.86
C SER A 92 28.59 28.57 -7.73
N HIS A 93 27.86 28.80 -8.81
CA HIS A 93 28.12 29.90 -9.74
C HIS A 93 27.87 31.27 -9.10
N GLU A 94 26.85 31.37 -8.24
CA GLU A 94 26.48 32.64 -7.58
C GLU A 94 27.34 32.97 -6.36
N LEU A 95 27.74 31.95 -5.57
CA LEU A 95 28.25 32.17 -4.21
C LEU A 95 29.66 31.63 -3.95
N LEU A 96 30.20 30.79 -4.82
CA LEU A 96 31.52 30.18 -4.65
C LEU A 96 32.48 30.69 -5.73
N SER A 97 33.48 31.50 -5.32
CA SER A 97 34.57 31.90 -6.20
C SER A 97 35.74 30.93 -6.12
N GLY A 98 36.39 30.66 -7.26
CA GLY A 98 37.65 29.91 -7.32
C GLY A 98 37.53 28.38 -7.18
N ILE A 99 36.31 27.84 -7.06
CA ILE A 99 36.06 26.39 -7.14
C ILE A 99 35.64 26.06 -8.56
N GLY A 100 36.28 25.06 -9.18
CA GLY A 100 35.91 24.55 -10.50
C GLY A 100 34.58 23.78 -10.45
N ASP A 101 34.52 22.60 -11.07
CA ASP A 101 33.31 21.77 -11.01
C ASP A 101 33.10 21.19 -9.59
N VAL A 102 32.23 21.85 -8.82
CA VAL A 102 31.86 21.45 -7.45
C VAL A 102 31.32 20.02 -7.40
N VAL A 103 30.62 19.56 -8.43
CA VAL A 103 30.06 18.20 -8.47
C VAL A 103 31.17 17.16 -8.50
N THR A 104 32.23 17.42 -9.26
CA THR A 104 33.38 16.52 -9.36
C THR A 104 34.15 16.46 -8.04
N GLU A 105 34.33 17.60 -7.36
CA GLU A 105 35.03 17.62 -6.07
C GLU A 105 34.24 16.90 -4.98
N LEU A 106 32.92 17.15 -4.90
CA LEU A 106 32.04 16.48 -3.95
C LEU A 106 31.93 14.98 -4.22
N ARG A 107 31.98 14.54 -5.49
CA ARG A 107 31.99 13.12 -5.86
C ARG A 107 33.20 12.38 -5.27
N LYS A 108 34.39 13.01 -5.20
CA LYS A 108 35.58 12.42 -4.57
C LYS A 108 35.36 12.14 -3.07
N GLN A 109 34.49 12.92 -2.43
CA GLN A 109 34.13 12.79 -1.01
C GLN A 109 32.91 11.87 -0.80
N GLY A 110 32.44 11.15 -1.83
CA GLY A 110 31.28 10.26 -1.74
C GLY A 110 29.92 10.97 -1.75
N TYR A 111 29.89 12.29 -2.00
CA TYR A 111 28.65 13.04 -2.14
C TYR A 111 28.14 12.93 -3.58
N ILE A 112 27.12 12.09 -3.79
CA ILE A 112 26.54 11.81 -5.12
C ILE A 112 25.08 12.25 -5.13
N LEU A 113 24.74 13.15 -6.05
CA LEU A 113 23.37 13.59 -6.30
C LEU A 113 22.81 12.86 -7.51
N THR A 114 21.64 12.23 -7.34
CA THR A 114 21.04 11.37 -8.35
C THR A 114 19.63 11.78 -8.74
N HIS A 115 18.93 12.55 -7.91
CA HIS A 115 17.53 12.85 -8.16
C HIS A 115 17.36 13.85 -9.30
N ARG A 116 16.54 13.42 -10.28
CA ARG A 116 16.03 14.21 -11.39
C ARG A 116 14.53 14.04 -11.42
N GLN A 117 13.80 15.15 -11.28
CA GLN A 117 12.34 15.12 -11.36
C GLN A 117 11.90 15.06 -12.82
N THR A 118 11.13 14.04 -13.17
CA THR A 118 10.67 13.80 -14.54
C THR A 118 9.29 14.40 -14.78
N TYR A 119 8.97 14.71 -16.06
CA TYR A 119 7.65 15.20 -16.45
C TYR A 119 6.51 14.26 -16.02
N ILE A 120 6.76 12.94 -16.04
CA ILE A 120 5.79 11.90 -15.66
C ILE A 120 5.39 12.02 -14.19
N GLU A 121 6.32 12.38 -13.31
CA GLU A 121 6.08 12.55 -11.87
C GLU A 121 5.27 13.82 -11.56
N GLU A 122 5.47 14.87 -12.35
CA GLU A 122 4.73 16.13 -12.21
C GLU A 122 3.34 16.09 -12.84
N TYR A 123 3.09 15.14 -13.74
CA TYR A 123 1.87 15.04 -14.50
C TYR A 123 0.65 14.82 -13.58
N ASP A 124 -0.44 15.56 -13.85
CA ASP A 124 -1.68 15.41 -13.09
C ASP A 124 -2.57 14.31 -13.70
N TYR A 125 -2.64 13.18 -13.00
CA TYR A 125 -3.44 12.02 -13.43
C TYR A 125 -4.93 12.17 -13.10
N ALA A 126 -5.38 13.26 -12.47
CA ALA A 126 -6.80 13.52 -12.30
C ALA A 126 -7.49 13.70 -13.66
N VAL A 127 -8.69 13.12 -13.81
CA VAL A 127 -9.54 13.27 -15.00
C VAL A 127 -10.64 14.25 -14.65
N THR A 128 -10.70 15.38 -15.37
CA THR A 128 -11.74 16.40 -15.24
C THR A 128 -12.66 16.42 -16.46
N ASP A 129 -12.10 16.33 -17.67
CA ASP A 129 -12.87 16.20 -18.92
C ASP A 129 -12.37 15.01 -19.74
N ILE A 130 -13.18 13.95 -19.76
CA ILE A 130 -12.92 12.70 -20.48
C ILE A 130 -12.63 12.95 -21.97
N ARG A 131 -13.21 13.99 -22.57
CA ARG A 131 -13.08 14.29 -24.01
C ARG A 131 -11.68 14.76 -24.38
N CYS A 132 -10.93 15.32 -23.43
CA CYS A 132 -9.64 15.96 -23.66
C CYS A 132 -8.51 15.23 -22.93
N ASP A 133 -8.78 14.77 -21.72
CA ASP A 133 -7.76 14.27 -20.80
C ASP A 133 -7.12 12.94 -21.19
N LEU A 134 -7.83 12.13 -21.97
CA LEU A 134 -7.34 10.81 -22.39
C LEU A 134 -6.51 10.86 -23.69
N ARG A 135 -6.50 12.02 -24.37
CA ARG A 135 -5.89 12.18 -25.70
C ARG A 135 -4.37 12.04 -25.68
N ASP A 136 -3.73 12.29 -24.54
CA ASP A 136 -2.27 12.21 -24.42
C ASP A 136 -1.72 10.81 -24.18
N GLY A 137 -2.61 9.85 -23.89
CA GLY A 137 -2.28 8.45 -23.65
C GLY A 137 -1.64 8.15 -22.29
N LEU A 138 -1.25 9.16 -21.50
CA LEU A 138 -0.59 8.95 -20.21
C LEU A 138 -1.55 8.39 -19.16
N ARG A 139 -2.73 9.00 -19.05
CA ARG A 139 -3.79 8.52 -18.14
C ARG A 139 -4.26 7.12 -18.51
N LEU A 140 -4.40 6.84 -19.82
CA LEU A 140 -4.74 5.51 -20.32
C LEU A 140 -3.65 4.47 -19.98
N CYS A 141 -2.37 4.80 -20.19
CA CYS A 141 -1.27 3.94 -19.78
C CYS A 141 -1.27 3.70 -18.27
N ARG A 142 -1.57 4.72 -17.44
CA ARG A 142 -1.67 4.55 -15.99
C ARG A 142 -2.80 3.60 -15.60
N VAL A 143 -3.97 3.76 -16.20
CA VAL A 143 -5.12 2.86 -15.98
C VAL A 143 -4.75 1.43 -16.37
N MET A 144 -4.07 1.24 -17.50
CA MET A 144 -3.62 -0.07 -17.95
C MET A 144 -2.60 -0.70 -17.01
N GLU A 145 -1.60 0.05 -16.55
CA GLU A 145 -0.63 -0.39 -15.54
C GLU A 145 -1.33 -0.84 -14.24
N LEU A 146 -2.34 -0.11 -13.78
CA LEU A 146 -3.10 -0.46 -12.57
C LEU A 146 -3.97 -1.72 -12.75
N ILE A 147 -4.63 -1.87 -13.90
CA ILE A 147 -5.51 -3.02 -14.18
C ILE A 147 -4.70 -4.30 -14.38
N THR A 148 -3.59 -4.20 -15.11
CA THR A 148 -2.78 -5.36 -15.51
C THR A 148 -1.70 -5.72 -14.49
N GLY A 149 -1.30 -4.76 -13.64
CA GLY A 149 -0.17 -4.92 -12.73
C GLY A 149 1.20 -4.87 -13.42
N VAL A 150 1.25 -4.60 -14.74
CA VAL A 150 2.51 -4.44 -15.48
C VAL A 150 3.20 -3.16 -15.04
N ARG A 151 4.36 -3.30 -14.40
CA ARG A 151 5.13 -2.16 -13.89
C ARG A 151 5.85 -1.43 -15.02
N LYS A 152 6.03 -0.11 -14.85
CA LYS A 152 6.88 0.75 -15.68
C LYS A 152 6.36 0.97 -17.11
N LEU A 153 5.07 0.78 -17.39
CA LEU A 153 4.50 1.09 -18.70
C LEU A 153 4.68 2.59 -19.04
N ILE A 154 4.43 3.46 -18.06
CA ILE A 154 4.50 4.91 -18.26
C ILE A 154 5.92 5.39 -18.55
N GLN A 155 6.94 4.65 -18.12
CA GLN A 155 8.34 4.97 -18.44
C GLN A 155 8.65 4.84 -19.93
N HIS A 156 7.83 4.09 -20.68
CA HIS A 156 7.95 3.97 -22.13
C HIS A 156 7.17 5.05 -22.88
N CYS A 157 6.35 5.85 -22.18
CA CYS A 157 5.63 6.96 -22.79
C CYS A 157 6.59 8.08 -23.19
N ARG A 158 6.34 8.67 -24.35
CA ARG A 158 7.08 9.81 -24.88
C ARG A 158 6.45 11.10 -24.36
N VAL A 159 7.23 11.85 -23.58
CA VAL A 159 6.81 13.13 -22.98
C VAL A 159 7.92 14.18 -23.08
N PRO A 160 7.59 15.49 -23.17
CA PRO A 160 6.25 16.07 -23.36
C PRO A 160 5.67 15.71 -24.73
N ALA A 161 4.37 15.38 -24.78
CA ALA A 161 3.77 14.75 -25.96
C ALA A 161 3.19 15.76 -26.95
N LYS A 162 3.78 15.85 -28.15
CA LYS A 162 3.10 16.40 -29.35
C LYS A 162 2.27 15.30 -30.01
N TYR A 163 1.55 15.61 -31.10
CA TYR A 163 0.57 14.70 -31.71
C TYR A 163 1.11 13.27 -31.96
N MET A 164 2.27 13.12 -32.64
CA MET A 164 2.84 11.79 -32.90
C MET A 164 3.22 11.03 -31.62
N GLN A 165 3.70 11.74 -30.59
CA GLN A 165 4.00 11.14 -29.29
C GLN A 165 2.71 10.72 -28.58
N LYS A 166 1.63 11.50 -28.68
CA LYS A 166 0.30 11.14 -28.15
C LYS A 166 -0.21 9.86 -28.81
N GLU A 167 -0.12 9.78 -30.14
CA GLU A 167 -0.51 8.58 -30.89
C GLU A 167 0.31 7.35 -30.46
N HIS A 168 1.64 7.51 -30.28
CA HIS A 168 2.49 6.44 -29.76
C HIS A 168 2.06 6.00 -28.35
N ASN A 169 1.84 6.94 -27.43
CA ASN A 169 1.45 6.65 -26.05
C ASN A 169 0.09 5.95 -25.97
N VAL A 170 -0.89 6.40 -26.77
CA VAL A 170 -2.19 5.74 -26.88
C VAL A 170 -2.04 4.33 -27.47
N ASN A 171 -1.20 4.17 -28.50
CA ASN A 171 -0.90 2.85 -29.06
C ASN A 171 -0.28 1.90 -28.04
N LEU A 172 0.61 2.37 -27.16
CA LEU A 172 1.14 1.55 -26.06
C LEU A 172 0.02 1.03 -25.16
N ALA A 173 -0.91 1.91 -24.76
CA ALA A 173 -2.07 1.52 -23.95
C ALA A 173 -2.98 0.51 -24.67
N LEU A 174 -3.28 0.74 -25.96
CA LEU A 174 -4.13 -0.15 -26.77
C LEU A 174 -3.47 -1.51 -27.00
N ASN A 175 -2.17 -1.55 -27.30
CA ASN A 175 -1.43 -2.79 -27.51
C ASN A 175 -1.37 -3.61 -26.22
N LEU A 176 -1.11 -2.96 -25.09
CA LEU A 176 -1.11 -3.64 -23.80
C LEU A 176 -2.51 -4.14 -23.41
N ALA A 177 -3.56 -3.37 -23.71
CA ALA A 177 -4.94 -3.82 -23.55
C ALA A 177 -5.20 -5.07 -24.41
N ARG A 178 -4.85 -5.06 -25.70
CA ARG A 178 -5.03 -6.21 -26.61
C ARG A 178 -4.28 -7.45 -26.11
N PHE A 179 -3.02 -7.30 -25.72
CA PHE A 179 -2.17 -8.42 -25.30
C PHE A 179 -2.57 -8.98 -23.93
N THR A 180 -2.82 -8.12 -22.95
CA THR A 180 -3.11 -8.57 -21.57
C THR A 180 -4.52 -9.15 -21.44
N LEU A 181 -5.47 -8.63 -22.22
CA LEU A 181 -6.80 -9.24 -22.36
C LEU A 181 -6.76 -10.62 -23.03
N CYS A 182 -5.66 -10.97 -23.70
CA CYS A 182 -5.43 -12.29 -24.28
C CYS A 182 -4.70 -13.25 -23.32
N SER A 183 -3.73 -12.76 -22.53
CA SER A 183 -2.77 -13.62 -21.82
C SER A 183 -3.01 -13.80 -20.30
N PHE A 184 -3.63 -12.86 -19.58
CA PHE A 184 -3.68 -12.94 -18.11
C PHE A 184 -4.63 -14.03 -17.56
N CYS A 185 -5.31 -14.74 -18.45
CA CYS A 185 -6.39 -15.62 -18.06
C CYS A 185 -6.59 -16.69 -19.12
N VAL A 186 -5.95 -17.84 -18.91
CA VAL A 186 -6.24 -19.10 -19.62
C VAL A 186 -7.76 -19.40 -19.61
N TYR A 187 -8.49 -18.92 -18.59
CA TYR A 187 -9.96 -18.99 -18.49
C TYR A 187 -10.76 -17.91 -19.27
N LEU A 188 -10.15 -16.80 -19.66
CA LEU A 188 -10.77 -15.75 -20.50
C LEU A 188 -10.33 -15.84 -21.97
N HIS A 189 -9.25 -16.58 -22.27
CA HIS A 189 -8.92 -17.00 -23.63
C HIS A 189 -10.11 -17.76 -24.26
N GLN A 190 -10.80 -18.60 -23.47
CA GLN A 190 -12.05 -19.26 -23.87
C GLN A 190 -13.24 -18.32 -24.11
N ALA A 191 -13.16 -17.06 -23.66
CA ALA A 191 -14.18 -16.04 -23.93
C ALA A 191 -13.87 -15.18 -25.17
N GLY A 192 -12.71 -15.34 -25.82
CA GLY A 192 -12.42 -14.79 -27.15
C GLY A 192 -12.59 -13.27 -27.29
N TYR A 193 -12.39 -12.51 -26.22
CA TYR A 193 -12.67 -11.07 -26.25
C TYR A 193 -11.42 -10.26 -26.59
N THR A 194 -11.28 -9.97 -27.87
CA THR A 194 -10.50 -8.86 -28.40
C THR A 194 -11.22 -7.54 -28.14
N LEU A 195 -10.49 -6.42 -28.15
CA LEU A 195 -11.13 -5.10 -28.25
C LEU A 195 -11.97 -5.11 -29.53
N LYS A 196 -13.28 -4.91 -29.41
CA LYS A 196 -14.22 -4.91 -30.54
C LYS A 196 -14.45 -3.49 -31.04
N GLY A 197 -14.64 -3.35 -32.34
CA GLY A 197 -14.85 -2.07 -33.01
C GLY A 197 -13.56 -1.42 -33.50
N ASP A 198 -13.73 -0.46 -34.41
CA ASP A 198 -12.67 0.31 -35.06
C ASP A 198 -12.11 1.39 -34.12
N ILE A 199 -11.39 0.96 -33.07
CA ILE A 199 -10.75 1.86 -32.10
C ILE A 199 -9.28 2.00 -32.46
N ASP A 200 -8.97 3.12 -33.11
CA ASP A 200 -7.62 3.50 -33.50
C ASP A 200 -7.03 4.51 -32.52
N ALA A 201 -5.70 4.47 -32.35
CA ALA A 201 -5.02 5.47 -31.53
C ALA A 201 -5.26 6.90 -32.02
N LYS A 202 -5.24 7.11 -33.35
CA LYS A 202 -5.56 8.42 -33.96
C LYS A 202 -6.90 8.94 -33.50
N SER A 203 -7.92 8.08 -33.53
CA SER A 203 -9.27 8.48 -33.15
C SER A 203 -9.39 8.93 -31.69
N ILE A 204 -8.60 8.36 -30.79
CA ILE A 204 -8.54 8.78 -29.38
C ILE A 204 -7.78 10.08 -29.24
N VAL A 205 -6.67 10.26 -29.96
CA VAL A 205 -5.88 11.51 -29.95
C VAL A 205 -6.67 12.68 -30.52
N ASP A 206 -7.46 12.44 -31.58
CA ASP A 206 -8.34 13.44 -32.20
C ASP A 206 -9.55 13.77 -31.31
N GLY A 207 -9.87 12.90 -30.34
CA GLY A 207 -10.92 13.12 -29.35
C GLY A 207 -12.30 12.65 -29.78
N HIS A 208 -12.39 11.61 -30.62
CA HIS A 208 -13.66 10.99 -30.95
C HIS A 208 -14.29 10.37 -29.69
N CYS A 209 -15.35 11.02 -29.20
CA CYS A 209 -15.96 10.69 -27.92
C CYS A 209 -16.57 9.29 -27.90
N GLU A 210 -17.23 8.88 -28.98
CA GLU A 210 -17.86 7.56 -29.10
C GLU A 210 -16.83 6.43 -29.03
N LYS A 211 -15.74 6.55 -29.79
CA LYS A 211 -14.64 5.58 -29.78
C LYS A 211 -13.93 5.55 -28.41
N THR A 212 -13.76 6.71 -27.78
CA THR A 212 -13.17 6.81 -26.43
C THR A 212 -14.06 6.17 -25.35
N LEU A 213 -15.37 6.43 -25.39
CA LEU A 213 -16.33 5.82 -24.47
C LEU A 213 -16.44 4.30 -24.69
N SER A 214 -16.45 3.86 -25.96
CA SER A 214 -16.42 2.44 -26.30
C SER A 214 -15.17 1.75 -25.74
N LEU A 215 -13.99 2.39 -25.87
CA LEU A 215 -12.76 1.89 -25.27
C LEU A 215 -12.90 1.77 -23.74
N LEU A 216 -13.30 2.84 -23.05
CA LEU A 216 -13.44 2.85 -21.60
C LEU A 216 -14.45 1.79 -21.13
N TRP A 217 -15.59 1.67 -21.80
CA TRP A 217 -16.61 0.67 -21.48
C TRP A 217 -16.06 -0.76 -21.57
N GLN A 218 -15.30 -1.05 -22.63
CA GLN A 218 -14.66 -2.34 -22.79
C GLN A 218 -13.64 -2.59 -21.67
N ILE A 219 -12.85 -1.60 -21.29
CA ILE A 219 -11.87 -1.70 -20.19
C ILE A 219 -12.58 -1.97 -18.85
N ILE A 220 -13.63 -1.20 -18.53
CA ILE A 220 -14.40 -1.34 -17.29
C ILE A 220 -15.01 -2.74 -17.21
N HIS A 221 -15.70 -3.17 -18.27
CA HIS A 221 -16.35 -4.47 -18.30
C HIS A 221 -15.33 -5.60 -18.15
N LYS A 222 -14.11 -5.44 -18.70
CA LYS A 222 -13.04 -6.43 -18.54
C LYS A 222 -12.49 -6.49 -17.13
N TYR A 223 -12.34 -5.35 -16.47
CA TYR A 223 -11.88 -5.31 -15.10
C TYR A 223 -12.93 -5.85 -14.11
N GLN A 224 -14.22 -5.53 -14.33
CA GLN A 224 -15.30 -5.91 -13.41
C GLN A 224 -15.75 -7.37 -13.58
N ALA A 225 -15.81 -7.91 -14.80
CA ALA A 225 -16.38 -9.24 -15.05
C ALA A 225 -15.76 -10.38 -14.21
N PRO A 226 -14.42 -10.47 -14.02
CA PRO A 226 -13.82 -11.48 -13.15
C PRO A 226 -14.20 -11.28 -11.67
N ARG A 227 -14.27 -10.03 -11.22
CA ARG A 227 -14.61 -9.66 -9.84
C ARG A 227 -16.06 -10.01 -9.52
N ASP A 228 -16.98 -9.75 -10.43
CA ASP A 228 -18.40 -10.10 -10.28
C ASP A 228 -18.63 -11.61 -10.35
N ARG A 229 -17.86 -12.33 -11.19
CA ARG A 229 -17.88 -13.80 -11.20
C ARG A 229 -17.40 -14.34 -9.86
N ALA A 230 -16.28 -13.86 -9.34
CA ALA A 230 -15.75 -14.26 -8.04
C ALA A 230 -16.74 -13.97 -6.90
N ALA A 231 -17.34 -12.77 -6.88
CA ALA A 231 -18.36 -12.40 -5.92
C ALA A 231 -19.56 -13.35 -5.96
N ARG A 232 -20.07 -13.68 -7.15
CA ARG A 232 -21.19 -14.64 -7.32
C ARG A 232 -20.82 -16.04 -6.83
N VAL A 233 -19.60 -16.51 -7.11
CA VAL A 233 -19.12 -17.82 -6.63
C VAL A 233 -19.08 -17.85 -5.10
N ILE A 234 -18.51 -16.82 -4.47
CA ILE A 234 -18.44 -16.69 -3.01
C ILE A 234 -19.84 -16.62 -2.39
N GLN A 235 -20.74 -15.81 -2.96
CA GLN A 235 -22.12 -15.68 -2.49
C GLN A 235 -22.88 -17.00 -2.60
N ARG A 236 -22.77 -17.72 -3.72
CA ARG A 236 -23.40 -19.05 -3.89
C ARG A 236 -22.88 -20.04 -2.86
N TRP A 237 -21.56 -20.11 -2.69
CA TRP A 237 -20.93 -20.96 -1.69
C TRP A 237 -21.43 -20.63 -0.28
N TRP A 238 -21.46 -19.34 0.08
CA TRP A 238 -21.89 -18.89 1.40
C TRP A 238 -23.36 -19.20 1.66
N ARG A 239 -24.25 -18.94 0.70
CA ARG A 239 -25.68 -19.29 0.81
C ARG A 239 -25.88 -20.80 0.98
N GLY A 240 -25.16 -21.63 0.22
CA GLY A 240 -25.19 -23.08 0.37
C GLY A 240 -24.70 -23.54 1.74
N LYS A 241 -23.61 -22.94 2.24
CA LYS A 241 -23.07 -23.24 3.57
C LYS A 241 -24.05 -22.85 4.69
N MET A 242 -24.68 -21.68 4.58
CA MET A 242 -25.67 -21.20 5.55
C MET A 242 -26.91 -22.10 5.59
N TRP A 243 -27.42 -22.53 4.44
CA TRP A 243 -28.51 -23.50 4.38
C TRP A 243 -28.16 -24.80 5.13
N TYR A 244 -26.99 -25.39 4.85
CA TYR A 244 -26.52 -26.58 5.55
C TYR A 244 -26.43 -26.37 7.07
N LEU A 245 -25.91 -25.23 7.51
CA LEU A 245 -25.81 -24.90 8.94
C LEU A 245 -27.19 -24.74 9.59
N CYS A 246 -28.14 -24.07 8.93
CA CYS A 246 -29.52 -23.94 9.40
C CYS A 246 -30.18 -25.31 9.55
N VAL A 247 -30.10 -26.16 8.53
CA VAL A 247 -30.66 -27.53 8.56
C VAL A 247 -30.01 -28.35 9.68
N LYS A 248 -28.68 -28.31 9.80
CA LYS A 248 -27.96 -29.02 10.87
C LYS A 248 -28.37 -28.56 12.26
N ASN A 249 -28.51 -27.25 12.46
CA ASN A 249 -28.94 -26.68 13.74
C ASN A 249 -30.40 -27.01 14.07
N PHE A 250 -31.28 -26.96 13.08
CA PHE A 250 -32.67 -27.36 13.22
C PHE A 250 -32.80 -28.85 13.61
N LEU A 251 -32.10 -29.74 12.92
CA LEU A 251 -32.06 -31.16 13.25
C LEU A 251 -31.47 -31.41 14.65
N ARG A 252 -30.43 -30.67 15.04
CA ARG A 252 -29.85 -30.74 16.38
C ARG A 252 -30.85 -30.26 17.45
N ALA A 253 -31.58 -29.18 17.21
CA ALA A 253 -32.62 -28.68 18.10
C ALA A 253 -33.76 -29.69 18.29
N ARG A 254 -34.23 -30.33 17.20
CA ARG A 254 -35.23 -31.41 17.26
C ARG A 254 -34.74 -32.60 18.07
N ARG A 255 -33.50 -33.04 17.87
CA ARG A 255 -32.90 -34.13 18.67
C ARG A 255 -32.84 -33.78 20.15
N ASN A 256 -32.43 -32.55 20.48
CA ASN A 256 -32.40 -32.08 21.86
C ASN A 256 -33.80 -32.03 22.48
N LEU A 257 -34.80 -31.53 21.75
CA LEU A 257 -36.18 -31.49 22.22
C LEU A 257 -36.73 -32.90 22.47
N ALA A 258 -36.50 -33.84 21.55
CA ALA A 258 -36.89 -35.24 21.73
C ALA A 258 -36.24 -35.84 22.98
N ALA A 259 -34.94 -35.60 23.20
CA ALA A 259 -34.25 -36.04 24.41
C ALA A 259 -34.87 -35.45 25.69
N VAL A 260 -35.23 -34.15 25.68
CA VAL A 260 -35.90 -33.50 26.82
C VAL A 260 -37.28 -34.12 27.09
N ILE A 261 -38.07 -34.39 26.04
CA ILE A 261 -39.39 -35.02 26.17
C ILE A 261 -39.25 -36.43 26.76
N ILE A 262 -38.37 -37.25 26.21
CA ILE A 262 -38.11 -38.62 26.70
C ILE A 262 -37.66 -38.57 28.16
N GLN A 263 -36.70 -37.70 28.50
CA GLN A 263 -36.24 -37.52 29.88
C GLN A 263 -37.38 -37.06 30.80
N ARG A 264 -38.26 -36.17 30.34
CA ARG A 264 -39.41 -35.68 31.13
C ARG A 264 -40.43 -36.79 31.39
N VAL A 265 -40.75 -37.60 30.38
CA VAL A 265 -41.65 -38.76 30.50
C VAL A 265 -41.04 -39.80 31.45
N TRP A 266 -39.76 -40.12 31.29
CA TRP A 266 -39.07 -41.07 32.16
C TRP A 266 -39.05 -40.58 33.62
N ARG A 267 -38.81 -39.28 33.86
CA ARG A 267 -38.86 -38.68 35.21
C ARG A 267 -40.27 -38.64 35.81
N ARG A 268 -41.32 -38.68 34.99
CA ARG A 268 -42.73 -38.62 35.42
C ARG A 268 -43.38 -39.99 35.61
N LYS A 269 -42.76 -41.09 35.17
CA LYS A 269 -43.28 -42.43 35.45
C LYS A 269 -43.33 -42.62 36.99
N PRO A 270 -44.50 -42.96 37.58
CA PRO A 270 -44.55 -43.35 38.98
C PRO A 270 -43.71 -44.61 39.17
N MET A 271 -42.91 -44.65 40.24
CA MET A 271 -41.97 -45.75 40.54
C MET A 271 -42.74 -47.08 40.71
N PRO A 272 -42.51 -48.10 39.89
CA PRO A 272 -42.97 -49.44 40.19
C PRO A 272 -41.84 -50.22 40.89
N SER A 273 -42.15 -50.85 42.03
CA SER A 273 -41.28 -51.80 42.76
C SER A 273 -39.94 -51.26 43.30
N TRP A 274 -39.50 -51.83 44.44
CA TRP A 274 -38.25 -51.52 45.16
C TRP A 274 -37.00 -51.71 44.29
N GLU A 275 -36.97 -52.69 43.38
CA GLU A 275 -35.85 -52.94 42.46
C GLU A 275 -35.55 -51.74 41.54
N CYS A 276 -36.57 -51.04 41.06
CA CYS A 276 -36.43 -49.86 40.20
C CYS A 276 -35.79 -48.66 40.93
N SER A 277 -35.86 -48.63 42.28
CA SER A 277 -35.23 -47.62 43.13
C SER A 277 -33.70 -47.79 43.20
N GLU A 278 -33.23 -49.04 43.35
CA GLU A 278 -31.80 -49.36 43.39
C GLU A 278 -31.14 -49.14 42.03
N GLU A 279 -31.77 -49.57 40.94
CA GLU A 279 -31.28 -49.33 39.58
C GLU A 279 -31.11 -47.83 39.29
N ARG A 280 -32.07 -47.00 39.75
CA ARG A 280 -31.98 -45.54 39.61
C ARG A 280 -30.83 -44.95 40.43
N LYS A 281 -30.61 -45.41 41.67
CA LYS A 281 -29.47 -44.98 42.49
C LYS A 281 -28.14 -45.37 41.85
N CYS A 282 -28.05 -46.59 41.32
CA CYS A 282 -26.87 -47.10 40.62
C CYS A 282 -26.60 -46.28 39.34
N PHE A 283 -27.62 -46.01 38.53
CA PHE A 283 -27.51 -45.15 37.35
C PHE A 283 -27.05 -43.73 37.69
N LEU A 284 -27.57 -43.11 38.75
CA LEU A 284 -27.14 -41.77 39.16
C LEU A 284 -25.67 -41.74 39.62
N HIS A 285 -25.22 -42.75 40.35
CA HIS A 285 -23.81 -42.91 40.73
C HIS A 285 -22.92 -43.11 39.50
N LEU A 286 -23.31 -44.01 38.60
CA LEU A 286 -22.57 -44.27 37.35
C LEU A 286 -22.50 -43.01 36.49
N ARG A 287 -23.59 -42.23 36.41
CA ARG A 287 -23.63 -40.95 35.69
C ARG A 287 -22.71 -39.91 36.34
N ALA A 288 -22.72 -39.79 37.66
CA ALA A 288 -21.84 -38.87 38.39
C ALA A 288 -20.36 -39.21 38.17
N ALA A 289 -19.99 -40.49 38.28
CA ALA A 289 -18.65 -40.98 37.99
C ALA A 289 -18.24 -40.71 36.53
N THR A 290 -19.15 -40.97 35.58
CA THR A 290 -18.92 -40.71 34.15
C THR A 290 -18.69 -39.22 33.87
N ILE A 291 -19.47 -38.33 34.49
CA ILE A 291 -19.29 -36.88 34.35
C ILE A 291 -17.91 -36.45 34.89
N CYS A 292 -17.50 -36.96 36.05
CA CYS A 292 -16.19 -36.68 36.61
C CYS A 292 -15.05 -37.13 35.68
N LEU A 293 -15.15 -38.34 35.13
CA LEU A 293 -14.19 -38.86 34.15
C LEU A 293 -14.15 -38.02 32.87
N GLN A 294 -15.30 -37.58 32.35
CA GLN A 294 -15.37 -36.73 31.18
C GLN A 294 -14.76 -35.35 31.42
N ILE A 295 -15.00 -34.74 32.58
CA ILE A 295 -14.41 -33.46 32.98
C ILE A 295 -12.89 -33.60 33.09
N TRP A 296 -12.42 -34.64 33.79
CA TRP A 296 -11.00 -34.94 33.92
C TRP A 296 -10.33 -35.11 32.55
N TRP A 297 -10.92 -35.93 31.67
CA TRP A 297 -10.35 -36.19 30.35
C TRP A 297 -10.31 -34.95 29.46
N ARG A 298 -11.34 -34.09 29.50
CA ARG A 298 -11.33 -32.79 28.78
C ARG A 298 -10.21 -31.89 29.27
N ASN A 299 -9.98 -31.82 30.59
CA ASN A 299 -8.89 -31.05 31.17
C ASN A 299 -7.51 -31.60 30.76
N VAL A 300 -7.33 -32.92 30.76
CA VAL A 300 -6.10 -33.58 30.28
C VAL A 300 -5.87 -33.29 28.80
N ARG A 301 -6.91 -33.34 27.96
CA ARG A 301 -6.79 -33.05 26.53
C ARG A 301 -6.42 -31.60 26.27
N GLU A 302 -7.02 -30.64 26.98
CA GLU A 302 -6.69 -29.22 26.85
C GLU A 302 -5.28 -28.90 27.37
N THR A 303 -4.83 -29.52 28.47
CA THR A 303 -3.43 -29.38 28.91
C THR A 303 -2.44 -29.98 27.92
N ARG A 304 -2.73 -31.14 27.31
CA ARG A 304 -1.90 -31.71 26.23
C ARG A 304 -1.84 -30.79 25.01
N LYS A 305 -2.96 -30.22 24.56
CA LYS A 305 -2.98 -29.23 23.46
C LYS A 305 -2.16 -27.98 23.80
N LYS A 306 -2.28 -27.45 25.03
CA LYS A 306 -1.48 -26.31 25.48
C LYS A 306 0.02 -26.64 25.50
N LYS A 307 0.41 -27.83 25.97
CA LYS A 307 1.81 -28.30 25.93
C LYS A 307 2.34 -28.43 24.50
N LEU A 308 1.53 -28.88 23.55
CA LEU A 308 1.90 -28.95 22.11
C LEU A 308 1.99 -27.56 21.45
N ARG A 309 1.14 -26.61 21.86
CA ARG A 309 1.15 -25.23 21.34
C ARG A 309 2.32 -24.38 21.85
N LYS A 310 2.75 -24.56 23.11
CA LYS A 310 3.87 -23.80 23.71
C LYS A 310 5.17 -23.81 22.85
N PRO A 311 5.73 -24.96 22.42
CA PRO A 311 6.93 -24.99 21.58
C PRO A 311 6.68 -24.50 20.14
N MET A 312 5.43 -24.46 19.67
CA MET A 312 5.08 -23.92 18.35
C MET A 312 5.01 -22.38 18.39
N VAL A 313 4.47 -21.80 19.47
CA VAL A 313 4.46 -20.35 19.71
C VAL A 313 5.87 -19.82 19.97
N ILE A 314 6.70 -20.53 20.74
CA ILE A 314 8.11 -20.16 20.95
C ILE A 314 8.91 -20.20 19.63
N ARG A 315 8.62 -21.17 18.74
CA ARG A 315 9.22 -21.23 17.40
C ARG A 315 8.77 -20.10 16.48
N LEU A 316 7.51 -19.67 16.56
CA LEU A 316 7.01 -18.50 15.83
C LEU A 316 7.66 -17.21 16.34
N GLN A 317 7.71 -17.00 17.67
CA GLN A 317 8.36 -15.83 18.27
C GLN A 317 9.87 -15.75 18.02
N ARG A 318 10.58 -16.89 17.90
CA ARG A 318 11.99 -16.91 17.48
C ARG A 318 12.18 -16.58 15.99
N LYS A 319 11.29 -17.06 15.12
CA LYS A 319 11.29 -16.70 13.69
C LYS A 319 11.04 -15.22 13.44
N ASP A 320 10.18 -14.61 14.24
CA ASP A 320 9.90 -13.16 14.17
C ASP A 320 11.08 -12.33 14.71
N GLY A 321 11.90 -12.87 15.62
CA GLY A 321 13.13 -12.24 16.11
C GLY A 321 14.32 -12.34 15.16
N GLU A 322 14.45 -13.46 14.42
CA GLU A 322 15.51 -13.66 13.42
C GLU A 322 15.26 -12.89 12.10
N SER A 323 14.05 -12.40 11.87
CA SER A 323 13.70 -11.57 10.70
C SER A 323 14.02 -10.08 10.89
N CYS A 324 14.63 -9.70 12.02
CA CYS A 324 14.90 -8.31 12.41
C CYS A 324 16.41 -7.99 12.58
N CYS A 325 17.30 -8.83 12.01
CA CYS A 325 18.73 -8.54 11.87
C CYS A 325 19.09 -8.31 10.40
#